data_AF-A0A0J7IFG9-F1
#
_entry.id   AF-A0A0J7IFG9-F1
#
_cell.length_a   1.000
_cell.length_b   1.000
_cell.length_c   1.000
_cell.angle_alpha   90.00
_cell.angle_beta   90.00
_cell.angle_gamma   90.00
#
_symmetry.space_group_name_H-M   'P 1'
#
loop_
_entity.id
_entity.type
_entity.pdbx_description
1 polymer ?
#
loop_
_entity_poly.entity_id
_entity_poly.type
_entity_poly.pdbx_seq_one_letter_code
_entity_poly.pdbx_strand_id
1 'polypeptide(L)'
;MSQKADSLLDGYYIEDERTWVYHLKSESLIEFLYMNGREPQNFTSRHKDFVYKTENYTGFFVISNAKNLGQDEDMVLDRAWEFLKAKFNWEDTYFELEIE
;
A
#
# COMPACT_ATOMS: atom_id res chain seq x y z
N MET A 1 9.67 -22.28 -15.45
CA MET A 1 8.51 -21.40 -15.69
C MET A 1 7.72 -21.36 -14.40
N SER A 2 7.82 -20.27 -13.64
CA SER A 2 7.09 -20.12 -12.39
C SER A 2 5.71 -19.57 -12.73
N GLN A 3 4.65 -20.35 -12.51
CA GLN A 3 3.30 -19.84 -12.48
C GLN A 3 3.22 -18.88 -11.28
N LYS A 4 3.24 -17.57 -11.53
CA LYS A 4 2.71 -16.61 -10.55
C LYS A 4 1.20 -16.88 -10.52
N ALA A 5 0.71 -17.25 -9.34
CA ALA A 5 -0.71 -17.43 -9.13
C ALA A 5 -1.32 -16.02 -9.04
N ASP A 6 -1.71 -15.48 -10.19
CA ASP A 6 -2.45 -14.24 -10.30
C ASP A 6 -3.85 -14.49 -9.74
N SER A 7 -4.11 -14.03 -8.51
CA SER A 7 -5.42 -14.18 -7.89
C SER A 7 -6.37 -13.09 -8.38
N LEU A 8 -7.12 -13.41 -9.43
CA LEU A 8 -8.33 -12.67 -9.81
C LEU A 8 -9.36 -12.75 -8.69
N LEU A 9 -9.64 -11.63 -8.04
CA LEU A 9 -10.82 -11.44 -7.20
C LEU A 9 -11.77 -10.48 -7.92
N ASP A 10 -12.92 -11.01 -8.31
CA ASP A 10 -14.08 -10.24 -8.81
C ASP A 10 -13.80 -9.29 -9.99
N GLY A 11 -12.94 -9.70 -10.92
CA GLY A 11 -12.65 -8.94 -12.15
C GLY A 11 -11.63 -7.82 -12.00
N TYR A 12 -11.08 -7.62 -10.80
CA TYR A 12 -9.97 -6.70 -10.57
C TYR A 12 -8.65 -7.46 -10.48
N TYR A 13 -7.66 -6.98 -11.22
CA TYR A 13 -6.30 -7.49 -11.17
C TYR A 13 -5.58 -6.84 -10.00
N ILE A 14 -5.36 -7.60 -8.93
CA ILE A 14 -4.62 -7.12 -7.75
C ILE A 14 -3.18 -7.58 -7.93
N GLU A 15 -2.34 -6.73 -8.52
CA GLU A 15 -0.95 -7.09 -8.84
C GLU A 15 -0.10 -7.40 -7.61
N ASP A 16 -0.35 -6.72 -6.48
CA ASP A 16 0.53 -6.78 -5.34
C ASP A 16 -0.24 -6.90 -4.03
N GLU A 17 -0.22 -8.10 -3.44
CA GLU A 17 -0.64 -8.36 -2.06
C GLU A 17 0.09 -7.48 -1.03
N ARG A 18 1.29 -7.00 -1.40
CA ARG A 18 2.21 -6.20 -0.59
C ARG A 18 2.89 -5.16 -1.46
N THR A 19 2.81 -3.88 -1.10
CA THR A 19 3.47 -2.80 -1.82
C THR A 19 4.38 -2.01 -0.88
N TRP A 20 5.62 -1.74 -1.29
CA TRP A 20 6.54 -0.91 -0.51
C TRP A 20 6.62 0.51 -1.06
N VAL A 21 6.60 1.49 -0.15
CA VAL A 21 6.79 2.91 -0.45
C VAL A 21 7.94 3.45 0.39
N TYR A 22 8.92 4.07 -0.28
CA TYR A 22 10.00 4.76 0.41
C TYR A 22 9.71 6.26 0.50
N HIS A 23 9.48 6.76 1.72
CA HIS A 23 9.21 8.18 1.94
C HIS A 23 10.54 8.94 2.17
N LEU A 24 10.98 9.64 1.13
CA LEU A 24 12.30 10.30 1.08
C LEU A 24 12.57 11.24 2.26
N LYS A 25 11.60 12.09 2.63
CA LYS A 25 11.82 13.11 3.66
C LYS A 25 12.04 12.53 5.06
N SER A 26 11.49 11.35 5.33
CA SER A 26 11.68 10.66 6.61
C SER A 26 12.64 9.49 6.50
N GLU A 27 13.25 9.26 5.33
CA GLU A 27 14.14 8.11 5.06
C GLU A 27 13.57 6.79 5.59
N SER A 28 12.26 6.60 5.41
CA SER A 28 11.51 5.48 5.99
C SER A 28 10.94 4.58 4.90
N LEU A 29 10.94 3.27 5.14
CA LEU A 29 10.33 2.27 4.28
C LEU A 29 9.01 1.81 4.91
N ILE A 30 7.93 1.99 4.16
CA ILE A 30 6.56 1.63 4.54
C ILE A 30 6.14 0.45 3.67
N GLU A 31 5.50 -0.55 4.27
CA GLU A 31 4.81 -1.63 3.56
C GLU A 31 3.30 -1.44 3.72
N PHE A 32 2.59 -1.52 2.60
CA PHE A 32 1.14 -1.55 2.52
C PHE A 32 0.71 -2.97 2.17
N LEU A 33 -0.06 -3.59 3.06
CA LEU A 33 -0.66 -4.91 2.84
C LEU A 33 -2.11 -4.75 2.40
N TYR A 34 -2.50 -5.46 1.35
CA TYR A 34 -3.90 -5.62 0.99
C TYR A 34 -4.59 -6.53 2.01
N MET A 35 -5.72 -6.12 2.58
CA MET A 35 -6.34 -6.77 3.74
C MET A 35 -7.67 -7.48 3.45
N ASN A 36 -8.32 -7.24 2.30
CA ASN A 36 -9.57 -7.92 2.00
C ASN A 36 -9.31 -9.43 1.86
N GLY A 37 -10.11 -10.25 2.54
CA GLY A 37 -9.93 -11.70 2.57
C GLY A 37 -8.79 -12.21 3.47
N ARG A 38 -8.11 -11.33 4.22
CA ARG A 38 -7.13 -11.75 5.24
C ARG A 38 -7.77 -11.83 6.62
N GLU A 39 -7.29 -12.79 7.41
CA GLU A 39 -7.55 -12.82 8.84
C GLU A 39 -6.95 -11.57 9.53
N PRO A 40 -7.56 -11.10 10.63
CA PRO A 40 -7.03 -9.98 11.40
C PRO A 40 -5.56 -10.22 11.79
N GLN A 41 -4.66 -9.33 11.37
CA GLN A 41 -3.26 -9.40 11.77
C GLN A 41 -2.98 -8.55 13.01
N ASN A 42 -2.23 -9.13 13.96
CA ASN A 42 -1.72 -8.39 15.11
C ASN A 42 -0.41 -7.71 14.71
N PHE A 43 -0.49 -6.46 14.27
CA PHE A 43 0.70 -5.66 13.98
C PHE A 43 1.37 -5.21 15.29
N THR A 44 2.61 -5.65 15.51
CA THR A 44 3.42 -5.24 16.67
C THR A 44 4.04 -3.85 16.49
N SER A 45 4.17 -3.40 15.25
CA SER A 45 4.65 -2.06 14.88
C SER A 45 3.50 -1.06 14.79
N ARG A 46 3.83 0.24 14.88
CA ARG A 46 2.89 1.30 14.54
C ARG A 46 2.40 1.11 13.11
N HIS A 47 1.09 1.11 12.95
CA HIS A 47 0.39 0.86 11.70
C HIS A 47 -0.82 1.79 11.59
N LYS A 48 -1.36 1.91 10.38
CA LYS A 48 -2.57 2.67 10.08
C LYS A 48 -3.32 1.99 8.94
N ASP A 49 -4.65 2.00 9.05
CA ASP A 49 -5.52 1.44 8.03
C ASP A 49 -5.96 2.50 7.03
N PHE A 50 -6.12 2.05 5.80
CA PHE A 50 -6.39 2.87 4.64
C PHE A 50 -7.38 2.17 3.71
N VAL A 51 -8.09 2.97 2.90
CA VAL A 51 -9.08 2.47 1.94
C VAL A 51 -8.82 3.09 0.59
N TYR A 52 -8.80 2.26 -0.45
CA TYR A 52 -8.83 2.68 -1.86
C TYR A 52 -10.05 2.08 -2.53
N LYS A 53 -11.00 2.92 -2.98
CA LYS A 53 -12.33 2.48 -3.46
C LYS A 53 -13.02 1.58 -2.40
N THR A 54 -13.10 0.28 -2.63
CA THR A 54 -13.68 -0.74 -1.74
C THR A 54 -12.63 -1.62 -1.05
N GLU A 55 -11.36 -1.37 -1.33
CA GLU A 55 -10.24 -2.21 -0.94
C GLU A 55 -9.56 -1.67 0.31
N ASN A 56 -9.37 -2.53 1.31
CA ASN A 56 -8.72 -2.18 2.58
C ASN A 56 -7.23 -2.51 2.52
N TYR A 57 -6.43 -1.60 3.06
CA TYR A 57 -4.99 -1.75 3.18
C TYR A 57 -4.53 -1.37 4.59
N THR A 58 -3.46 -2.02 5.07
CA THR A 58 -2.77 -1.60 6.29
C THR A 58 -1.34 -1.20 5.95
N GLY A 59 -0.97 0.03 6.30
CA GLY A 59 0.38 0.57 6.16
C GLY A 59 1.14 0.50 7.48
N PHE A 60 2.38 0.01 7.45
CA PHE A 60 3.27 0.01 8.62
C PHE A 60 4.74 0.19 8.23
N PHE A 61 5.55 0.61 9.20
CA PHE A 61 6.98 0.81 8.98
C PHE A 61 7.74 -0.52 8.98
N VAL A 62 8.46 -0.80 7.89
CA VAL A 62 9.54 -1.80 7.85
C VAL A 62 10.81 -1.19 8.44
N ILE A 63 11.08 0.07 8.09
CA ILE A 63 12.19 0.87 8.62
C ILE A 63 11.64 2.28 8.92
N SER A 64 11.74 2.74 10.18
CA SER A 64 11.31 4.08 10.57
C SER A 64 12.49 4.94 11.02
N ASN A 65 12.71 6.05 10.31
CA ASN A 65 13.61 7.13 10.72
C ASN A 65 12.84 8.43 11.03
N ALA A 66 11.50 8.39 10.98
CA ALA A 66 10.64 9.56 11.14
C ALA A 66 10.95 10.35 12.42
N LYS A 67 10.98 9.68 13.58
CA LYS A 67 11.30 10.32 14.87
C LYS A 67 12.69 10.95 14.90
N ASN A 68 13.69 10.26 14.35
CA ASN A 68 15.08 10.75 14.31
C ASN A 68 15.21 12.04 13.48
N LEU A 69 14.34 12.20 12.49
CA LEU A 69 14.28 13.37 11.60
C LEU A 69 13.19 14.38 12.01
N GLY A 70 12.62 14.24 13.20
CA GLY A 70 11.61 15.17 13.74
C GLY A 70 10.27 15.14 13.01
N GLN A 71 9.93 14.03 12.35
CA GLN A 71 8.67 13.84 11.64
C GLN A 71 7.72 12.95 12.42
N ASP A 72 6.42 13.30 12.36
CA ASP A 72 5.36 12.47 12.90
C ASP A 72 5.15 11.23 12.03
N GLU A 73 5.04 10.07 12.67
CA GLU A 73 4.91 8.78 12.00
C GLU A 73 3.58 8.63 11.26
N ASP A 74 2.48 9.19 11.78
CA ASP A 74 1.18 9.09 11.11
C ASP A 74 1.14 9.97 9.87
N MET A 75 1.73 11.18 9.94
CA MET A 75 1.93 12.04 8.78
C MET A 75 2.76 11.35 7.69
N VAL A 76 3.80 10.61 8.06
CA VAL A 76 4.63 9.85 7.10
C VAL A 76 3.82 8.74 6.44
N LEU A 77 3.05 7.97 7.20
CA LEU A 77 2.15 6.94 6.67
C LEU A 77 1.11 7.54 5.72
N ASP A 78 0.52 8.68 6.07
CA ASP A 78 -0.46 9.38 5.22
C ASP A 78 0.14 9.82 3.89
N ARG A 79 1.34 10.41 3.90
CA ARG A 79 2.02 10.85 2.67
C ARG A 79 2.45 9.67 1.79
N ALA A 80 2.92 8.59 2.40
CA ALA A 80 3.25 7.37 1.67
C ALA A 80 1.99 6.76 1.02
N TRP A 81 0.86 6.80 1.72
CA TRP A 81 -0.42 6.36 1.19
C TRP A 81 -0.94 7.25 0.06
N GLU A 82 -0.80 8.58 0.18
CA GLU A 82 -1.15 9.52 -0.90
C GLU A 82 -0.38 9.24 -2.18
N PHE A 83 0.91 8.95 -2.09
CA PHE A 83 1.72 8.54 -3.23
C PHE A 83 1.21 7.24 -3.86
N LEU A 84 0.93 6.22 -3.04
CA LEU A 84 0.42 4.93 -3.53
C LEU A 84 -0.96 5.05 -4.18
N LYS A 85 -1.88 5.82 -3.58
CA LYS A 85 -3.19 6.12 -4.19
C LYS A 85 -3.06 6.80 -5.54
N ALA A 86 -2.09 7.71 -5.71
CA ALA A 86 -1.86 8.37 -6.98
C ALA A 86 -1.39 7.37 -8.05
N LYS A 87 -0.56 6.39 -7.69
CA LYS A 87 -0.21 5.25 -8.56
C LYS A 87 -1.45 4.45 -8.95
N PHE A 88 -2.26 4.01 -7.99
CA PHE A 88 -3.48 3.24 -8.28
C PHE A 88 -4.44 4.00 -9.21
N ASN A 89 -4.68 5.29 -8.95
CA ASN A 89 -5.51 6.12 -9.84
C ASN A 89 -4.95 6.21 -11.26
N TRP A 90 -3.62 6.31 -11.39
CA TRP A 90 -2.97 6.31 -12.70
C TRP A 90 -3.13 4.97 -13.41
N GLU A 91 -2.94 3.85 -12.71
CA GLU A 91 -3.13 2.50 -13.24
C GLU A 91 -4.57 2.31 -13.72
N ASP A 92 -5.56 2.64 -12.89
CA ASP A 92 -6.97 2.54 -13.26
C ASP A 92 -7.29 3.37 -14.51
N THR A 93 -6.75 4.59 -14.60
CA THR A 93 -6.97 5.46 -15.77
C THR A 93 -6.38 4.87 -17.06
N TYR A 94 -5.23 4.21 -16.98
CA TYR A 94 -4.53 3.68 -18.16
C TYR A 94 -4.98 2.27 -18.56
N PHE A 95 -5.32 1.41 -17.59
CA PHE A 95 -5.79 0.05 -17.87
C PHE A 95 -7.28 -0.02 -18.23
N GLU A 96 -8.12 0.93 -17.80
CA GLU A 96 -9.49 1.06 -18.33
C GLU A 96 -9.51 1.40 -19.84
N LEU A 97 -8.47 2.08 -20.34
CA LEU A 97 -8.34 2.47 -21.76
C LEU A 97 -7.88 1.35 -22.70
N GLU A 98 -7.32 0.25 -22.18
CA GLU A 98 -6.91 -0.90 -23.02
C GLU A 98 -8.03 -1.92 -23.24
N ILE A 99 -9.20 -1.71 -22.59
CA ILE A 99 -10.36 -2.62 -22.64
C ILE A 99 -11.49 -2.07 -23.56
N GLU A 100 -11.38 -0.82 -24.03
CA GLU A 100 -12.28 -0.21 -25.03
C GLU A 100 -11.71 -0.22 -26.46
#